data_AF-A0AAD5WEU4-F1
#
_entry.id   AF-A0AAD5WEU4-F1
#
_cell.length_a   1.000
_cell.length_b   1.000
_cell.length_c   1.000
_cell.angle_alpha   90.00
_cell.angle_beta   90.00
_cell.angle_gamma   90.00
#
_symmetry.space_group_name_H-M   'P 1'
#
loop_
_entity.id
_entity.type
_entity.pdbx_description
1 polymer ?
#
loop_
_entity_poly.entity_id
_entity_poly.type
_entity_poly.pdbx_seq_one_letter_code
_entity_poly.pdbx_strand_id
1 'polypeptide(L)'
;MSAVDSAIAAEVGKIMAKESDHKSQYDKLFAVTERVFPTEVKSEADTIPLTTLMKTVIALETGSQVVSRQLITMIASRVESCQMNDTSLRILAEAVLAVLDTTSLAFEEQKYAIRMQLASLHEAARRYIEAVEALRKNCSDCAQRPCSPRKR
;
A
#
# COMPACT_ATOMS: atom_id res chain seq x y z
N MET A 1 3.92 15.24 13.50
CA MET A 1 4.73 14.93 12.30
C MET A 1 6.17 14.80 12.76
N SER A 2 6.74 13.61 12.65
CA SER A 2 8.12 13.33 13.09
C SER A 2 9.14 14.00 12.15
N ALA A 3 10.37 14.20 12.64
CA ALA A 3 11.49 14.65 11.81
C ALA A 3 11.76 13.67 10.64
N VAL A 4 11.52 12.37 10.88
CA VAL A 4 11.63 11.30 9.87
C VAL A 4 10.58 11.48 8.77
N ASP A 5 9.32 11.71 9.14
CA ASP A 5 8.21 11.90 8.20
C ASP A 5 8.48 13.08 7.27
N SER A 6 8.95 14.19 7.84
CA SER A 6 9.27 15.41 7.10
C SER A 6 10.43 15.19 6.13
N ALA A 7 11.44 14.41 6.53
CA ALA A 7 12.57 14.07 5.67
C ALA A 7 12.16 13.21 4.48
N ILE A 8 11.33 12.18 4.71
CA ILE A 8 10.79 11.31 3.65
C ILE A 8 9.96 12.12 2.67
N ALA A 9 9.04 12.95 3.16
CA ALA A 9 8.19 13.78 2.31
C ALA A 9 9.01 14.75 1.44
N ALA A 10 10.04 15.37 2.03
CA ALA A 10 10.94 16.26 1.31
C ALA A 10 11.78 15.53 0.25
N GLU A 11 12.24 14.31 0.53
CA GLU A 11 12.98 13.49 -0.42
C GLU A 11 12.10 13.05 -1.61
N VAL A 12 10.90 12.56 -1.34
CA VAL A 12 9.91 12.21 -2.38
C VAL A 12 9.59 13.43 -3.24
N GLY A 13 9.33 14.59 -2.62
CA GLY A 13 9.06 15.84 -3.33
C GLY A 13 10.22 16.26 -4.25
N LYS A 14 11.47 16.09 -3.81
CA LYS A 14 12.65 16.38 -4.64
C LYS A 14 12.76 15.45 -5.84
N ILE A 15 12.50 14.14 -5.66
CA ILE A 15 12.56 13.16 -6.74
C ILE A 15 11.47 13.46 -7.79
N MET A 16 10.24 13.67 -7.34
CA MET A 16 9.10 13.96 -8.23
C MET A 16 9.25 15.29 -8.98
N ALA A 17 9.90 16.31 -8.39
CA ALA A 17 10.06 17.61 -9.01
C ALA A 17 11.28 17.75 -9.95
N LYS A 18 12.38 17.04 -9.68
CA LYS A 18 13.65 17.22 -10.43
C LYS A 18 13.82 16.25 -11.60
N GLU A 19 13.29 15.06 -11.49
CA GLU A 19 13.54 14.00 -12.47
C GLU A 19 12.46 14.07 -13.55
N SER A 20 12.84 14.29 -14.81
CA SER A 20 11.90 14.27 -15.95
C SER A 20 11.73 12.87 -16.56
N ASP A 21 12.66 11.95 -16.27
CA ASP A 21 12.61 10.58 -16.73
C ASP A 21 11.85 9.68 -15.73
N HIS A 22 10.78 9.04 -16.22
CA HIS A 22 9.93 8.18 -15.39
C HIS A 22 10.69 6.98 -14.80
N LYS A 23 11.69 6.46 -15.52
CA LYS A 23 12.48 5.32 -15.04
C LYS A 23 13.38 5.73 -13.88
N SER A 24 14.13 6.82 -14.03
CA SER A 24 14.95 7.42 -12.97
C SER A 24 14.11 7.80 -11.74
N GLN A 25 12.93 8.41 -11.95
CA GLN A 25 11.96 8.68 -10.89
C GLN A 25 11.61 7.41 -10.12
N TYR A 26 11.19 6.36 -10.84
CA TYR A 26 10.80 5.09 -10.25
C TYR A 26 11.94 4.44 -9.48
N ASP A 27 13.13 4.30 -10.08
CA ASP A 27 14.28 3.63 -9.48
C ASP A 27 14.71 4.33 -8.17
N LYS A 28 14.66 5.66 -8.12
CA LYS A 28 14.95 6.45 -6.91
C LYS A 28 13.88 6.28 -5.84
N LEU A 29 12.60 6.35 -6.21
CA LEU A 29 11.51 6.13 -5.26
C LEU A 29 11.52 4.69 -4.71
N PHE A 30 11.82 3.72 -5.56
CA PHE A 30 11.99 2.32 -5.18
C PHE A 30 13.09 2.18 -4.11
N ALA A 31 14.24 2.83 -4.29
CA ALA A 31 15.30 2.82 -3.29
C ALA A 31 14.85 3.43 -1.94
N VAL A 32 14.05 4.50 -1.96
CA VAL A 32 13.47 5.06 -0.74
C VAL A 32 12.49 4.05 -0.11
N THR A 33 11.65 3.40 -0.92
CA THR A 33 10.73 2.36 -0.45
C THR A 33 11.47 1.20 0.22
N GLU A 34 12.52 0.65 -0.39
CA GLU A 34 13.32 -0.43 0.21
C GLU A 34 13.89 -0.03 1.58
N ARG A 35 14.30 1.24 1.73
CA ARG A 35 14.85 1.76 2.98
C ARG A 35 13.80 1.92 4.08
N VAL A 36 12.56 2.27 3.72
CA VAL A 36 11.49 2.56 4.70
C VAL A 36 10.52 1.39 4.89
N PHE A 37 10.60 0.36 4.06
CA PHE A 37 9.77 -0.83 4.20
C PHE A 37 10.16 -1.57 5.49
N PRO A 38 9.21 -1.82 6.42
CA PRO A 38 9.55 -2.37 7.72
C PRO A 38 10.02 -3.82 7.60
N THR A 39 11.13 -4.13 8.26
CA THR A 39 11.65 -5.50 8.38
C THR A 39 10.97 -6.27 9.51
N GLU A 40 10.50 -5.56 10.54
CA GLU A 40 9.72 -6.09 11.66
C GLU A 40 8.62 -5.06 12.01
N VAL A 41 7.42 -5.52 12.34
CA VAL A 41 6.30 -4.65 12.75
C VAL A 41 5.78 -5.12 14.10
N LYS A 42 5.99 -4.32 15.14
CA LYS A 42 5.50 -4.55 16.51
C LYS A 42 4.29 -3.67 16.81
N SER A 43 4.21 -2.52 16.17
CA SER A 43 3.17 -1.52 16.38
C SER A 43 2.89 -0.73 15.10
N GLU A 44 1.80 0.02 15.08
CA GLU A 44 1.48 0.93 13.97
C GLU A 44 2.58 1.95 13.69
N ALA A 45 3.35 2.33 14.73
CA ALA A 45 4.45 3.30 14.60
C ALA A 45 5.53 2.86 13.61
N ASP A 46 5.73 1.53 13.48
CA ASP A 46 6.71 0.96 12.56
C ASP A 46 6.30 1.13 11.08
N THR A 47 5.02 1.40 10.82
CA THR A 47 4.46 1.59 9.47
C THR A 47 4.41 3.05 9.03
N ILE A 48 4.64 4.00 9.96
CA ILE A 48 4.56 5.44 9.70
C ILE A 48 5.49 5.89 8.55
N PRO A 49 6.76 5.44 8.48
CA PRO A 49 7.66 5.83 7.38
C PRO A 49 7.12 5.43 6.00
N LEU A 50 6.64 4.19 5.87
CA LEU A 50 6.08 3.66 4.63
C LEU A 50 4.78 4.38 4.25
N THR A 51 3.85 4.55 5.19
CA THR A 51 2.58 5.23 4.93
C THR A 51 2.79 6.71 4.60
N THR A 52 3.80 7.37 5.17
CA THR A 52 4.18 8.74 4.81
C THR A 52 4.69 8.81 3.37
N LEU A 53 5.56 7.89 2.96
CA LEU A 53 6.01 7.80 1.57
C LEU A 53 4.81 7.63 0.63
N MET A 54 3.92 6.67 0.91
CA MET A 54 2.75 6.42 0.08
C MET A 54 1.84 7.65 -0.03
N LYS A 55 1.48 8.27 1.10
CA LYS A 55 0.66 9.49 1.12
C LYS A 55 1.29 10.61 0.30
N THR A 56 2.60 10.80 0.43
CA THR A 56 3.31 11.85 -0.32
C THR A 56 3.32 11.57 -1.82
N VAL A 57 3.58 10.33 -2.22
CA VAL A 57 3.57 9.92 -3.63
C VAL A 57 2.17 10.11 -4.24
N ILE A 58 1.12 9.70 -3.52
CA ILE A 58 -0.27 9.88 -3.96
C ILE A 58 -0.63 11.37 -4.06
N ALA A 59 -0.24 12.18 -3.09
CA ALA A 59 -0.51 13.63 -3.12
C ALA A 59 0.18 14.33 -4.31
N LEU A 60 1.33 13.81 -4.74
CA LEU A 60 2.09 14.31 -5.88
C LEU A 60 1.79 13.55 -7.19
N GLU A 61 0.76 12.68 -7.21
CA GLU A 61 0.41 11.83 -8.36
C GLU A 61 0.15 12.67 -9.62
N THR A 62 -0.31 13.92 -9.47
CA THR A 62 -0.52 14.88 -10.58
C THR A 62 0.75 15.17 -11.38
N GLY A 63 1.94 14.99 -10.79
CA GLY A 63 3.23 15.14 -11.47
C GLY A 63 3.68 13.89 -12.24
N SER A 64 3.27 12.69 -11.83
CA SER A 64 3.63 11.42 -12.49
C SER A 64 2.74 10.26 -12.04
N GLN A 65 1.58 10.11 -12.68
CA GLN A 65 0.59 9.09 -12.34
C GLN A 65 1.11 7.66 -12.61
N VAL A 66 1.89 7.47 -13.68
CA VAL A 66 2.43 6.15 -14.05
C VAL A 66 3.39 5.65 -12.98
N VAL A 67 4.33 6.49 -12.54
CA VAL A 67 5.33 6.13 -11.53
C VAL A 67 4.67 5.86 -10.18
N SER A 68 3.70 6.71 -9.80
CA SER A 68 2.95 6.54 -8.55
C SER A 68 2.20 5.20 -8.52
N ARG A 69 1.52 4.84 -9.63
CA ARG A 69 0.84 3.54 -9.76
C ARG A 69 1.79 2.37 -9.72
N GLN A 70 2.92 2.45 -10.41
CA GLN A 70 3.92 1.39 -10.41
C GLN A 70 4.51 1.17 -9.01
N LEU A 71 4.79 2.24 -8.28
CA LEU A 71 5.34 2.16 -6.92
C LEU A 71 4.32 1.57 -5.93
N ILE A 72 3.07 2.04 -5.97
CA ILE A 72 2.00 1.53 -5.09
C ILE A 72 1.71 0.05 -5.38
N THR A 73 1.70 -0.35 -6.66
CA THR A 73 1.56 -1.76 -7.05
C THR A 73 2.67 -2.62 -6.46
N MET A 74 3.92 -2.16 -6.56
CA MET A 74 5.07 -2.86 -5.98
C MET A 74 4.95 -2.98 -4.45
N ILE A 75 4.53 -1.92 -3.75
CA ILE A 75 4.32 -1.95 -2.30
C ILE A 75 3.25 -2.99 -1.94
N ALA A 76 2.11 -2.99 -2.62
CA ALA A 76 1.04 -3.95 -2.39
C ALA A 76 1.51 -5.40 -2.60
N SER A 77 2.20 -5.68 -3.72
CA SER A 77 2.78 -7.01 -3.98
C SER A 77 3.83 -7.42 -2.95
N ARG A 78 4.59 -6.47 -2.39
CA ARG A 78 5.56 -6.74 -1.32
C ARG A 78 4.85 -7.07 0.00
N VAL A 79 3.72 -6.44 0.31
CA VAL A 79 2.89 -6.81 1.46
C VAL A 79 2.30 -8.21 1.29
N GLU A 80 1.88 -8.59 0.09
CA GLU A 80 1.36 -9.94 -0.18
C GLU A 80 2.42 -11.04 -0.04
N SER A 81 3.68 -10.74 -0.34
CA SER A 81 4.78 -11.71 -0.36
C SER A 81 5.69 -11.66 0.87
N CYS A 82 5.52 -10.69 1.77
CA CYS A 82 6.41 -10.58 2.92
C CYS A 82 6.16 -11.70 3.93
N GLN A 83 7.27 -12.25 4.44
CA GLN A 83 7.24 -13.29 5.47
C GLN A 83 7.33 -12.63 6.84
N MET A 84 6.18 -12.29 7.40
CA MET A 84 6.03 -11.80 8.77
C MET A 84 5.03 -12.68 9.51
N ASN A 85 5.03 -12.63 10.83
CA ASN A 85 3.95 -13.28 11.59
C ASN A 85 2.60 -12.59 11.30
N ASP A 86 1.51 -13.33 11.45
CA ASP A 86 0.15 -12.87 11.11
C ASP A 86 -0.23 -11.54 11.78
N THR A 87 0.25 -11.28 13.00
CA THR A 87 -0.06 -10.04 13.72
C THR A 87 0.66 -8.85 13.10
N SER A 88 1.96 -8.98 12.84
CA SER A 88 2.78 -7.97 12.17
C SER A 88 2.27 -7.69 10.76
N LEU A 89 1.94 -8.74 10.01
CA LEU A 89 1.43 -8.63 8.65
C LEU A 89 0.07 -7.91 8.62
N ARG A 90 -0.80 -8.22 9.58
CA ARG A 90 -2.10 -7.55 9.71
C ARG A 90 -1.95 -6.06 9.98
N ILE A 91 -1.08 -5.65 10.91
CA ILE A 91 -0.82 -4.22 11.18
C ILE A 91 -0.32 -3.51 9.92
N LEU A 92 0.62 -4.13 9.19
CA LEU A 92 1.16 -3.58 7.96
C LEU A 92 0.07 -3.44 6.88
N ALA A 93 -0.71 -4.48 6.66
CA ALA A 93 -1.77 -4.52 5.66
C ALA A 93 -2.91 -3.52 6.00
N GLU A 94 -3.32 -3.41 7.26
CA GLU A 94 -4.28 -2.41 7.74
C GLU A 94 -3.76 -0.98 7.48
N ALA A 95 -2.49 -0.70 7.80
CA ALA A 95 -1.89 0.61 7.60
C ALA A 95 -1.77 1.01 6.11
N VAL A 96 -1.34 0.08 5.25
CA VAL A 96 -1.24 0.30 3.80
C VAL A 96 -2.63 0.49 3.20
N LEU A 97 -3.60 -0.34 3.58
CA LEU A 97 -4.98 -0.22 3.09
C LEU A 97 -5.61 1.12 3.50
N ALA A 98 -5.37 1.58 4.74
CA ALA A 98 -5.88 2.88 5.20
C ALA A 98 -5.38 4.05 4.33
N VAL A 99 -4.18 3.96 3.77
CA VAL A 99 -3.68 4.95 2.80
C VAL A 99 -4.36 4.79 1.44
N LEU A 100 -4.53 3.57 0.95
CA LEU A 100 -5.17 3.36 -0.35
C LEU A 100 -6.65 3.76 -0.33
N ASP A 101 -7.36 3.54 0.77
CA ASP A 101 -8.76 3.91 0.95
C ASP A 101 -8.99 5.44 0.88
N THR A 102 -7.95 6.28 1.03
CA THR A 102 -8.07 7.73 0.78
C THR A 102 -8.14 8.08 -0.71
N THR A 103 -7.93 7.12 -1.60
CA THR A 103 -7.97 7.30 -3.05
C THR A 103 -9.25 6.67 -3.59
N SER A 104 -10.00 7.37 -4.44
CA SER A 104 -11.35 6.92 -4.81
C SER A 104 -11.36 5.72 -5.76
N LEU A 105 -10.49 5.69 -6.78
CA LEU A 105 -10.50 4.64 -7.82
C LEU A 105 -9.11 4.24 -8.36
N ALA A 106 -8.04 4.88 -7.89
CA ALA A 106 -6.74 4.71 -8.51
C ALA A 106 -6.13 3.32 -8.26
N PHE A 107 -6.41 2.70 -7.11
CA PHE A 107 -5.70 1.51 -6.65
C PHE A 107 -6.63 0.33 -6.30
N GLU A 108 -7.76 0.18 -7.01
CA GLU A 108 -8.77 -0.85 -6.69
C GLU A 108 -8.23 -2.27 -6.69
N GLU A 109 -7.34 -2.60 -7.65
CA GLU A 109 -6.71 -3.92 -7.71
C GLU A 109 -5.82 -4.17 -6.48
N GLN A 110 -5.03 -3.17 -6.07
CA GLN A 110 -4.16 -3.25 -4.91
C GLN A 110 -4.95 -3.29 -3.60
N LYS A 111 -6.03 -2.50 -3.50
CA LYS A 111 -6.96 -2.56 -2.36
C LYS A 111 -7.60 -3.94 -2.23
N TYR A 112 -8.07 -4.49 -3.35
CA TYR A 112 -8.67 -5.82 -3.38
C TYR A 112 -7.69 -6.89 -2.88
N ALA A 113 -6.46 -6.90 -3.40
CA ALA A 113 -5.43 -7.85 -3.00
C ALA A 113 -5.14 -7.78 -1.49
N ILE A 114 -4.96 -6.58 -0.94
CA ILE A 114 -4.72 -6.38 0.50
C ILE A 114 -5.94 -6.80 1.34
N ARG A 115 -7.16 -6.48 0.91
CA ARG A 115 -8.39 -6.88 1.62
C ARG A 115 -8.57 -8.41 1.63
N MET A 116 -8.21 -9.10 0.55
CA MET A 116 -8.21 -10.58 0.51
C MET A 116 -7.19 -11.17 1.50
N GLN A 117 -6.00 -10.56 1.60
CA GLN A 117 -5.00 -10.97 2.58
C GLN A 117 -5.48 -10.74 4.02
N LEU A 118 -6.06 -9.58 4.31
CA LEU A 118 -6.64 -9.28 5.62
C LEU A 118 -7.77 -10.24 5.99
N ALA A 119 -8.67 -10.56 5.07
CA ALA A 119 -9.73 -11.52 5.32
C ALA A 119 -9.16 -12.90 5.71
N SER A 120 -8.12 -13.36 5.01
CA SER A 120 -7.45 -14.64 5.31
C SER A 120 -6.78 -14.62 6.69
N LEU A 121 -6.14 -13.51 7.07
CA LEU A 121 -5.52 -13.34 8.39
C LEU A 121 -6.56 -13.30 9.52
N HIS A 122 -7.69 -12.62 9.30
CA HIS A 122 -8.79 -12.58 10.26
C HIS A 122 -9.44 -13.97 10.43
N GLU A 123 -9.63 -14.72 9.34
CA GLU A 123 -10.13 -16.09 9.38
C GLU A 123 -9.21 -17.01 10.19
N ALA A 124 -7.89 -16.96 9.94
CA ALA A 124 -6.90 -17.72 10.70
C ALA A 124 -6.92 -17.37 12.20
N ALA A 125 -7.18 -16.12 12.54
CA ALA A 125 -7.34 -15.64 13.91
C ALA A 125 -8.74 -15.90 14.51
N ARG A 126 -9.65 -16.59 13.80
CA ARG A 126 -11.06 -16.84 14.18
C ARG A 126 -11.90 -15.58 14.39
N ARG A 127 -11.53 -14.48 13.73
CA ARG A 127 -12.21 -13.18 13.73
C ARG A 127 -13.13 -13.07 12.52
N TYR A 128 -14.20 -13.85 12.52
CA TYR A 128 -15.04 -14.04 11.33
C TYR A 128 -15.82 -12.78 10.93
N ILE A 129 -16.14 -11.89 11.88
CA ILE A 129 -16.86 -10.65 11.58
C ILE A 129 -15.95 -9.73 10.77
N GLU A 130 -14.73 -9.51 11.23
CA GLU A 130 -13.73 -8.68 10.58
C GLU A 130 -13.32 -9.26 9.21
N ALA A 131 -13.24 -10.59 9.09
CA ALA A 131 -13.01 -11.25 7.81
C ALA A 131 -14.13 -10.93 6.79
N VAL A 132 -15.39 -11.01 7.22
CA VAL A 132 -16.54 -10.67 6.38
C VAL A 132 -16.57 -9.18 6.03
N GLU A 133 -16.25 -8.30 6.98
CA GLU A 133 -16.20 -6.85 6.73
C GLU A 133 -15.13 -6.47 5.70
N ALA A 134 -13.95 -7.10 5.77
CA ALA A 134 -12.89 -6.92 4.78
C ALA A 134 -13.37 -7.31 3.36
N LEU A 135 -14.11 -8.41 3.24
CA LEU A 135 -14.67 -8.87 1.96
C LEU A 135 -15.87 -8.04 1.49
N ARG A 136 -16.70 -7.54 2.41
CA ARG A 136 -17.92 -6.78 2.05
C ARG A 136 -17.58 -5.49 1.30
N LYS A 137 -16.50 -4.82 1.69
CA LYS A 137 -16.00 -3.61 0.99
C LYS A 137 -15.56 -3.92 -0.45
N ASN A 138 -15.10 -5.14 -0.73
CA ASN A 138 -14.77 -5.57 -2.11
C ASN A 138 -16.00 -5.70 -3.00
N CYS A 139 -17.13 -6.17 -2.47
CA CYS A 139 -18.36 -6.36 -3.24
C CYS A 139 -19.01 -5.05 -3.71
N SER A 140 -18.83 -3.95 -2.98
CA SER A 140 -19.29 -2.62 -3.40
C SER A 140 -18.42 -2.01 -4.52
N ASP A 141 -17.12 -2.29 -4.52
CA ASP A 141 -16.15 -1.67 -5.44
C ASP A 141 -15.99 -2.47 -6.77
N CYS A 142 -16.28 -3.79 -6.77
CA CYS A 142 -16.22 -4.64 -7.97
C CYS A 142 -17.30 -4.36 -9.03
N ALA A 143 -18.24 -3.44 -8.79
CA ALA A 143 -19.27 -3.09 -9.77
C ALA A 143 -18.71 -2.52 -11.09
N GLN A 144 -17.45 -2.08 -11.13
CA GLN A 144 -16.82 -1.50 -12.32
C GLN A 144 -15.93 -2.47 -13.12
N ARG A 145 -15.49 -3.60 -12.54
CA ARG A 145 -14.71 -4.65 -13.25
C ARG A 145 -15.16 -6.03 -12.78
N PRO A 146 -15.79 -6.85 -13.64
CA PRO A 146 -16.13 -8.22 -13.28
C PRO A 146 -14.86 -8.99 -12.90
N CYS A 147 -14.82 -9.54 -11.68
CA CYS A 147 -13.83 -10.54 -11.32
C CYS A 147 -13.97 -11.72 -12.30
N SER A 148 -12.97 -11.94 -13.15
CA SER A 148 -12.96 -13.10 -14.04
C SER A 148 -12.93 -14.39 -13.21
N PRO A 149 -13.76 -15.40 -13.53
CA PRO A 149 -13.79 -16.64 -12.78
C PRO A 149 -12.43 -17.34 -12.86
N ARG A 150 -11.89 -17.71 -11.70
CA ARG A 150 -10.70 -18.56 -11.59
C ARG A 150 -11.00 -19.87 -12.32
N LYS A 151 -10.33 -20.12 -13.46
CA LYS A 151 -10.37 -21.42 -14.14
C LYS A 151 -9.73 -22.44 -13.18
N ARG A 152 -10.52 -23.42 -12.75
CA ARG A 152 -10.03 -24.64 -12.09
C ARG A 152 -9.48 -25.60 -13.15
#